data_AF-A0A2E1I563-F1
#
_entry.id   AF-A0A2E1I563-F1
#
_cell.length_a   1.000
_cell.length_b   1.000
_cell.length_c   1.000
_cell.angle_alpha   90.00
_cell.angle_beta   90.00
_cell.angle_gamma   90.00
#
_symmetry.space_group_name_H-M   'P 1'
#
loop_
_entity.id
_entity.type
_entity.pdbx_description
1 polymer ?
#
loop_
_entity_poly.entity_id
_entity_poly.type
_entity_poly.pdbx_seq_one_letter_code
_entity_poly.pdbx_strand_id
1 'polypeptide(L)'
;MLKTLRTIIAVTVAFTLVSTSAYSDAISKWAKGEFSLSTLSEKERVKELNWFQKAAKPFKGMSIKVLSETIPTHEYESKVLTKAFEEITGIKVNHQLLGEGDVVMAVQTQMQTNVSIYDAYINDSDLIGTHARMQQAVNLTKWMAGEGKDVTLPTLDLDDFIGKQFTT
;
A
#
# COMPACT_ATOMS: atom_id res chain seq x y z
N MET A 1 -27.99 2.85 -46.91
CA MET A 1 -26.96 3.28 -45.94
C MET A 1 -27.27 2.87 -44.49
N LEU A 2 -28.01 1.78 -44.21
CA LEU A 2 -28.49 1.49 -42.84
C LEU A 2 -28.29 0.02 -42.37
N LYS A 3 -27.35 -0.73 -42.94
CA LYS A 3 -27.13 -2.15 -42.58
C LYS A 3 -25.74 -2.52 -42.05
N THR A 4 -24.82 -1.57 -41.93
CA THR A 4 -23.42 -1.83 -41.55
C THR A 4 -23.04 -1.42 -40.12
N LEU A 5 -24.01 -1.08 -39.26
CA LEU A 5 -23.74 -0.56 -37.91
C LEU A 5 -24.15 -1.52 -36.76
N ARG A 6 -24.10 -2.84 -36.97
CA ARG A 6 -24.47 -3.82 -35.93
C ARG A 6 -23.33 -4.67 -35.37
N THR A 7 -22.07 -4.42 -35.77
CA THR A 7 -20.95 -5.34 -35.44
C THR A 7 -19.78 -4.68 -34.71
N ILE A 8 -20.00 -3.61 -33.92
CA ILE A 8 -18.92 -2.94 -33.16
C ILE A 8 -19.11 -3.00 -31.63
N ILE A 9 -20.23 -3.53 -31.12
CA ILE A 9 -20.53 -3.51 -29.66
C ILE A 9 -20.01 -4.75 -28.89
N ALA A 10 -19.43 -5.76 -29.55
CA ALA A 10 -19.10 -7.04 -28.89
C ALA A 10 -17.70 -7.17 -28.27
N VAL A 11 -16.79 -6.20 -28.42
CA VAL A 11 -15.37 -6.38 -28.02
C VAL A 11 -15.03 -5.79 -26.65
N THR A 12 -15.86 -4.90 -26.07
CA THR A 12 -15.53 -4.22 -24.82
C THR A 12 -15.88 -4.98 -23.53
N VAL A 13 -16.62 -6.10 -23.61
CA VAL A 13 -17.06 -6.88 -22.43
C VAL A 13 -16.04 -7.96 -22.01
N ALA A 14 -15.11 -8.33 -22.90
CA ALA A 14 -14.15 -9.41 -22.60
C ALA A 14 -12.98 -8.95 -21.69
N PHE A 15 -12.58 -7.67 -21.74
CA PHE A 15 -11.46 -7.16 -20.93
C PHE A 15 -11.80 -6.98 -19.44
N THR A 16 -13.08 -6.77 -19.12
CA THR A 16 -13.54 -6.62 -17.75
C THR A 16 -13.62 -7.96 -17.00
N LEU A 17 -13.94 -9.05 -17.69
CA LEU A 17 -14.08 -10.39 -17.07
C LEU A 17 -12.74 -11.02 -16.69
N VAL A 18 -11.71 -10.86 -17.52
CA VAL A 18 -10.36 -11.40 -17.26
C VAL A 18 -9.68 -10.67 -16.10
N SER A 19 -9.95 -9.37 -15.96
CA SER A 19 -9.43 -8.58 -14.85
C SER A 19 -9.99 -9.08 -13.52
N THR A 20 -11.30 -9.34 -13.42
CA THR A 20 -11.93 -9.76 -12.17
C THR A 20 -11.49 -11.14 -11.67
N SER A 21 -11.20 -12.09 -12.57
CA SER A 21 -10.78 -13.43 -12.17
C SER A 21 -9.39 -13.44 -11.57
N ALA A 22 -8.41 -12.77 -12.21
CA ALA A 22 -7.03 -12.75 -11.74
C ALA A 22 -6.88 -12.17 -10.32
N TYR A 23 -7.66 -11.13 -10.00
CA TYR A 23 -7.61 -10.55 -8.65
C TYR A 23 -8.42 -11.35 -7.61
N SER A 24 -9.54 -11.96 -7.99
CA SER A 24 -10.28 -12.87 -7.11
C SER A 24 -9.41 -14.05 -6.68
N ASP A 25 -8.60 -14.56 -7.62
CA ASP A 25 -7.64 -15.64 -7.36
C ASP A 25 -6.52 -15.18 -6.41
N ALA A 26 -6.01 -13.96 -6.58
CA ALA A 26 -5.01 -13.38 -5.68
C ALA A 26 -5.52 -13.26 -4.24
N ILE A 27 -6.73 -12.73 -4.03
CA ILE A 27 -7.31 -12.55 -2.68
C ILE A 27 -7.43 -13.91 -1.96
N SER A 28 -7.99 -14.93 -2.62
CA SER A 28 -8.12 -16.25 -1.99
C SER A 28 -6.75 -16.89 -1.73
N LYS A 29 -5.78 -16.72 -2.63
CA LYS A 29 -4.41 -17.23 -2.46
C LYS A 29 -3.75 -16.61 -1.22
N TRP A 30 -3.78 -15.30 -1.08
CA TRP A 30 -3.12 -14.60 0.04
C TRP A 30 -3.85 -14.84 1.37
N ALA A 31 -5.19 -14.81 1.38
CA ALA A 31 -5.98 -15.01 2.60
C ALA A 31 -5.86 -16.43 3.20
N LYS A 32 -5.65 -17.45 2.36
CA LYS A 32 -5.50 -18.86 2.77
C LYS A 32 -4.05 -19.30 2.90
N GLY A 33 -3.13 -18.60 2.23
CA GLY A 33 -1.69 -18.89 2.25
C GLY A 33 -0.97 -18.06 3.29
N GLU A 34 -0.20 -17.08 2.82
CA GLU A 34 0.70 -16.26 3.65
C GLU A 34 -0.01 -15.62 4.86
N PHE A 35 -1.22 -15.10 4.69
CA PHE A 35 -1.95 -14.40 5.75
C PHE A 35 -2.81 -15.33 6.62
N SER A 36 -2.58 -16.65 6.54
CA SER A 36 -3.38 -17.63 7.28
C SER A 36 -3.18 -17.57 8.79
N LEU A 37 -1.96 -17.22 9.24
CA LEU A 37 -1.64 -17.00 10.64
C LEU A 37 -2.11 -15.59 11.05
N SER A 38 -3.35 -15.49 11.51
CA SER A 38 -4.01 -14.23 11.83
C SER A 38 -5.05 -14.43 12.92
N THR A 39 -5.34 -13.37 13.66
CA THR A 39 -6.48 -13.29 14.59
C THR A 39 -7.83 -13.25 13.86
N LEU A 40 -7.83 -12.83 12.58
CA LEU A 40 -9.01 -12.81 11.72
C LEU A 40 -9.32 -14.20 11.17
N SER A 41 -10.61 -14.55 11.12
CA SER A 41 -11.07 -15.72 10.38
C SER A 41 -10.80 -15.57 8.88
N GLU A 42 -10.76 -16.68 8.14
CA GLU A 42 -10.56 -16.64 6.68
C GLU A 42 -11.56 -15.70 5.99
N LYS A 43 -12.84 -15.75 6.40
CA LYS A 43 -13.89 -14.91 5.83
C LYS A 43 -13.62 -13.42 6.07
N GLU A 44 -13.13 -13.07 7.25
CA GLU A 44 -12.76 -11.69 7.60
C GLU A 44 -11.54 -11.23 6.80
N ARG A 45 -10.50 -12.07 6.69
CA ARG A 45 -9.34 -11.78 5.84
C ARG A 45 -9.73 -11.53 4.39
N VAL A 46 -10.55 -12.41 3.81
CA VAL A 46 -11.06 -12.23 2.44
C VAL A 46 -11.84 -10.92 2.31
N LYS A 47 -12.69 -10.58 3.29
CA LYS A 47 -13.44 -9.32 3.28
C LYS A 47 -12.52 -8.11 3.32
N GLU A 48 -11.48 -8.14 4.14
CA GLU A 48 -10.50 -7.06 4.26
C GLU A 48 -9.66 -6.89 2.98
N LEU A 49 -9.15 -7.98 2.40
CA LEU A 49 -8.40 -7.91 1.13
C LEU A 49 -9.28 -7.41 -0.04
N ASN A 50 -10.56 -7.77 -0.06
CA ASN A 50 -11.52 -7.19 -1.00
C ASN A 50 -11.71 -5.68 -0.79
N TRP A 51 -11.63 -5.21 0.46
CA TRP A 51 -11.66 -3.78 0.75
C TRP A 51 -10.43 -3.08 0.17
N PHE A 52 -9.22 -3.62 0.36
CA PHE A 52 -7.99 -3.05 -0.23
C PHE A 52 -8.09 -2.95 -1.74
N GLN A 53 -8.52 -4.03 -2.40
CA GLN A 53 -8.72 -4.03 -3.85
C GLN A 53 -9.70 -2.93 -4.29
N LYS A 54 -10.82 -2.76 -3.57
CA LYS A 54 -11.83 -1.76 -3.91
C LYS A 54 -11.32 -0.34 -3.71
N ALA A 55 -10.66 -0.07 -2.58
CA ALA A 55 -10.07 1.23 -2.26
C ALA A 55 -8.96 1.60 -3.26
N ALA A 56 -8.23 0.62 -3.77
CA ALA A 56 -7.14 0.83 -4.71
C ALA A 56 -7.56 1.14 -6.16
N LYS A 57 -8.83 0.97 -6.52
CA LYS A 57 -9.31 1.14 -7.91
C LYS A 57 -8.86 2.45 -8.58
N PRO A 58 -8.88 3.63 -7.92
CA PRO A 58 -8.44 4.88 -8.53
C PRO A 58 -6.94 4.93 -8.83
N PHE A 59 -6.14 4.08 -8.20
CA PHE A 59 -4.68 4.09 -8.24
C PHE A 59 -4.10 2.95 -9.09
N LYS A 60 -4.95 2.21 -9.82
CA LYS A 60 -4.50 1.08 -10.63
C LYS A 60 -3.44 1.51 -11.66
N GLY A 61 -2.33 0.79 -11.71
CA GLY A 61 -1.19 1.10 -12.59
C GLY A 61 -0.24 2.15 -12.01
N MET A 62 -0.52 2.68 -10.80
CA MET A 62 0.43 3.50 -10.05
C MET A 62 1.65 2.67 -9.68
N SER A 63 2.80 3.34 -9.64
CA SER A 63 4.06 2.77 -9.17
C SER A 63 4.66 3.73 -8.16
N ILE A 64 4.94 3.24 -6.96
CA ILE A 64 5.59 4.01 -5.89
C ILE A 64 6.98 3.48 -5.58
N LYS A 65 7.85 4.33 -5.04
CA LYS A 65 9.20 4.01 -4.59
C LYS A 65 9.26 4.12 -3.08
N VAL A 66 9.72 3.05 -2.44
CA VAL A 66 9.84 2.93 -0.98
C VAL A 66 11.29 2.62 -0.64
N LEU A 67 11.82 3.26 0.41
CA LEU A 67 13.17 2.99 0.92
C LEU A 67 13.11 2.57 2.39
N SER A 68 13.88 1.54 2.76
CA SER A 68 14.10 1.16 4.15
C SER A 68 15.49 0.57 4.38
N GLU A 69 15.82 0.33 5.64
CA GLU A 69 17.03 -0.40 6.02
C GLU A 69 16.97 -1.87 5.56
N THR A 70 18.14 -2.48 5.36
CA THR A 70 18.29 -3.92 5.12
C THR A 70 18.26 -4.71 6.43
N ILE A 71 17.06 -5.03 6.90
CA ILE A 71 16.82 -5.94 8.04
C ILE A 71 15.81 -7.04 7.62
N PRO A 72 15.75 -8.19 8.32
CA PRO A 72 14.86 -9.29 7.95
C PRO A 72 13.38 -8.89 7.78
N THR A 73 12.87 -7.97 8.59
CA THR A 73 11.50 -7.45 8.48
C THR A 73 11.27 -6.74 7.15
N HIS A 74 12.19 -5.86 6.75
CA HIS A 74 12.07 -5.13 5.49
C HIS A 74 12.38 -6.01 4.26
N GLU A 75 13.17 -7.07 4.42
CA GLU A 75 13.27 -8.10 3.39
C GLU A 75 11.94 -8.82 3.15
N TYR A 76 11.21 -9.12 4.23
CA TYR A 76 9.87 -9.70 4.12
C TYR A 76 8.90 -8.73 3.45
N GLU A 77 8.87 -7.47 3.87
CA GLU A 77 8.04 -6.44 3.25
C GLU A 77 8.33 -6.31 1.75
N SER A 78 9.60 -6.13 1.39
CA SER A 78 10.03 -5.86 0.00
C SER A 78 9.85 -7.05 -0.95
N LYS A 79 9.94 -8.30 -0.45
CA LYS A 79 9.84 -9.51 -1.28
C LYS A 79 8.44 -10.14 -1.27
N VAL A 80 7.71 -10.03 -0.16
CA VAL A 80 6.42 -10.71 0.04
C VAL A 80 5.27 -9.72 0.02
N LEU A 81 5.30 -8.70 0.87
CA LEU A 81 4.15 -7.79 1.01
C LEU A 81 3.96 -6.89 -0.21
N THR A 82 5.04 -6.40 -0.84
CA THR A 82 4.94 -5.63 -2.10
C THR A 82 4.26 -6.45 -3.20
N LYS A 83 4.59 -7.74 -3.30
CA LYS A 83 4.00 -8.68 -4.27
C LYS A 83 2.53 -8.93 -3.96
N ALA A 84 2.19 -9.16 -2.69
CA ALA A 84 0.79 -9.32 -2.27
C ALA A 84 -0.03 -8.05 -2.58
N PHE A 85 0.53 -6.89 -2.27
CA PHE A 85 -0.10 -5.61 -2.52
C PHE A 85 -0.32 -5.39 -4.02
N GLU A 86 0.67 -5.62 -4.87
CA GLU A 86 0.53 -5.50 -6.33
C GLU A 86 -0.49 -6.49 -6.89
N GLU A 87 -0.44 -7.76 -6.49
CA GLU A 87 -1.38 -8.79 -6.94
C GLU A 87 -2.83 -8.48 -6.51
N ILE A 88 -3.05 -7.83 -5.37
CA ILE A 88 -4.39 -7.50 -4.86
C ILE A 88 -4.92 -6.17 -5.42
N THR A 89 -4.05 -5.15 -5.50
CA THR A 89 -4.44 -3.77 -5.77
C THR A 89 -4.13 -3.30 -7.19
N GLY A 90 -3.14 -3.91 -7.84
CA GLY A 90 -2.56 -3.43 -9.10
C GLY A 90 -1.65 -2.21 -8.95
N ILE A 91 -1.24 -1.86 -7.72
CA ILE A 91 -0.24 -0.81 -7.44
C ILE A 91 1.12 -1.47 -7.26
N LYS A 92 2.11 -1.01 -8.03
CA LYS A 92 3.48 -1.52 -7.93
C LYS A 92 4.26 -0.78 -6.86
N VAL A 93 4.92 -1.53 -5.97
CA VAL A 93 5.79 -0.98 -4.92
C VAL A 93 7.23 -1.38 -5.23
N ASN A 94 8.06 -0.40 -5.62
CA ASN A 94 9.48 -0.61 -5.80
C ASN A 94 10.17 -0.32 -4.46
N HIS A 95 10.32 -1.37 -3.65
CA HIS A 95 10.90 -1.27 -2.30
C HIS A 95 12.40 -1.57 -2.37
N GLN A 96 13.21 -0.53 -2.17
CA GLN A 96 14.66 -0.60 -2.12
C GLN A 96 15.14 -0.77 -0.68
N LEU A 97 16.17 -1.61 -0.50
CA LEU A 97 16.85 -1.81 0.77
C LEU A 97 18.26 -1.23 0.68
N LEU A 98 18.65 -0.42 1.66
CA LEU A 98 20.00 0.13 1.81
C LEU A 98 20.47 -0.03 3.26
N GLY A 99 21.71 0.38 3.57
CA GLY A 99 22.15 0.49 4.97
C GLY A 99 21.47 1.66 5.67
N GLU A 100 21.30 1.59 7.00
CA GLU A 100 20.62 2.61 7.81
C GLU A 100 21.14 4.03 7.53
N GLY A 101 22.47 4.20 7.49
CA GLY A 101 23.11 5.49 7.22
C GLY A 101 22.72 6.10 5.87
N ASP A 102 22.52 5.27 4.83
CA ASP A 102 22.07 5.74 3.52
C ASP A 102 20.59 6.14 3.55
N VAL A 103 19.75 5.41 4.31
CA VAL A 103 18.34 5.75 4.52
C VAL A 103 18.21 7.10 5.22
N VAL A 104 18.96 7.30 6.32
CA VAL A 104 18.98 8.56 7.07
C VAL A 104 19.43 9.71 6.18
N MET A 105 20.48 9.51 5.37
CA MET A 105 20.96 10.53 4.43
C MET A 105 19.90 10.88 3.37
N ALA A 106 19.21 9.89 2.82
CA ALA A 106 18.15 10.10 1.84
C ALA A 106 16.97 10.88 2.43
N VAL A 107 16.50 10.51 3.63
CA VAL A 107 15.41 11.22 4.34
C VAL A 107 15.81 12.68 4.60
N GLN A 108 17.00 12.91 5.16
CA GLN A 108 17.48 14.26 5.46
C GLN A 108 17.63 15.11 4.19
N THR A 109 18.14 14.52 3.11
CA THR A 109 18.28 15.21 1.82
C THR A 109 16.92 15.63 1.27
N GLN A 110 15.92 14.75 1.28
CA GLN A 110 14.55 15.08 0.86
C GLN A 110 13.95 16.19 1.73
N MET A 111 14.13 16.14 3.06
CA MET A 111 13.64 17.17 3.97
C MET A 111 14.28 18.54 3.74
N GLN A 112 15.60 18.58 3.52
CA GLN A 112 16.34 19.84 3.35
C GLN A 112 16.11 20.48 1.98
N THR A 113 16.00 19.66 0.94
CA THR A 113 15.81 20.13 -0.44
C THR A 113 14.34 20.33 -0.80
N ASN A 114 13.43 19.74 -0.05
CA ASN A 114 12.00 19.66 -0.37
C ASN A 114 11.75 19.04 -1.77
N VAL A 115 12.62 18.13 -2.19
CA VAL A 115 12.53 17.39 -3.46
C VAL A 115 12.22 15.93 -3.15
N SER A 116 11.17 15.39 -3.79
CA SER A 116 10.78 13.98 -3.64
C SER A 116 11.81 13.05 -4.30
N ILE A 117 12.47 12.24 -3.50
CA ILE A 117 13.42 11.18 -3.89
C ILE A 117 12.71 9.82 -3.85
N TYR A 118 11.99 9.55 -2.75
CA TYR A 118 11.12 8.40 -2.56
C TYR A 118 9.73 8.85 -2.13
N ASP A 119 8.71 8.04 -2.44
CA ASP A 119 7.32 8.31 -2.09
C ASP A 119 7.03 7.93 -0.63
N ALA A 120 7.76 6.96 -0.08
CA ALA A 120 7.72 6.60 1.33
C ALA A 120 9.06 6.10 1.85
N TYR A 121 9.26 6.26 3.16
CA TYR A 121 10.41 5.75 3.90
C TYR A 121 9.93 4.94 5.09
N ILE A 122 10.72 3.94 5.48
CA ILE A 122 10.64 3.32 6.80
C ILE A 122 11.95 3.62 7.52
N ASN A 123 11.86 4.36 8.64
CA ASN A 123 13.00 4.78 9.45
C ASN A 123 12.67 4.68 10.93
N ASP A 124 13.72 4.64 11.74
CA ASP A 124 13.61 4.43 13.18
C ASP A 124 12.86 5.57 13.88
N SER A 125 12.21 5.20 14.98
CA SER A 125 11.32 6.09 15.75
C SER A 125 12.05 7.27 16.40
N ASP A 126 13.36 7.21 16.57
CA ASP A 126 14.17 8.31 17.11
C ASP A 126 14.20 9.53 16.16
N LEU A 127 13.90 9.36 14.86
CA LEU A 127 13.72 10.46 13.92
C LEU A 127 12.38 11.20 14.09
N ILE A 128 11.42 10.73 14.91
CA ILE A 128 10.08 11.35 15.03
C ILE A 128 10.16 12.85 15.38
N GLY A 129 11.07 13.22 16.29
CA GLY A 129 11.30 14.62 16.67
C GLY A 129 11.87 15.45 15.54
N THR A 130 12.64 14.85 14.63
CA THR A 130 13.17 15.51 13.43
C THR A 130 12.06 15.79 12.43
N HIS A 131 11.19 14.83 12.12
CA HIS A 131 10.02 15.07 11.25
C HIS A 131 9.13 16.20 11.78
N ALA A 132 8.85 16.20 13.09
CA ALA A 132 8.05 17.24 13.72
C ALA A 132 8.70 18.63 13.65
N ARG A 133 10.00 18.74 13.99
CA ARG A 133 10.75 20.02 13.93
C ARG A 133 10.85 20.58 12.52
N MET A 134 10.96 19.70 11.52
CA MET A 134 10.99 20.07 10.10
C MET A 134 9.60 20.38 9.54
N GLN A 135 8.53 20.25 10.33
CA GLN A 135 7.14 20.36 9.89
C GLN A 135 6.78 19.40 8.75
N GLN A 136 7.44 18.22 8.72
CA GLN A 136 7.26 17.15 7.74
C GLN A 136 6.49 15.95 8.34
N ALA A 137 5.68 16.21 9.38
CA ALA A 137 4.83 15.21 10.03
C ALA A 137 3.36 15.46 9.70
N VAL A 138 2.63 14.39 9.33
CA VAL A 138 1.20 14.45 9.04
C VAL A 138 0.41 13.99 10.27
N ASN A 139 -0.58 14.78 10.70
CA ASN A 139 -1.50 14.35 11.75
C ASN A 139 -2.47 13.29 11.20
N LEU A 140 -2.23 12.02 11.51
CA LEU A 140 -3.02 10.91 10.97
C LEU A 140 -4.49 10.96 11.41
N THR A 141 -4.81 11.46 12.60
CA THR A 141 -6.22 11.62 13.03
C THR A 141 -6.98 12.57 12.12
N LYS A 142 -6.39 13.73 11.80
CA LYS A 142 -6.99 14.71 10.88
C LYS A 142 -7.01 14.19 9.45
N TRP A 143 -5.95 13.52 9.01
CA TRP A 143 -5.85 12.98 7.66
C TRP A 143 -6.88 11.88 7.41
N MET A 144 -7.03 10.91 8.31
CA MET A 144 -8.03 9.84 8.20
C MET A 144 -9.47 10.36 8.25
N ALA A 145 -9.72 11.44 9.00
CA ALA A 145 -11.03 12.09 9.02
C ALA A 145 -11.31 12.94 7.77
N GLY A 146 -10.25 13.39 7.08
CA GLY A 146 -10.28 14.27 5.92
C GLY A 146 -9.92 13.55 4.63
N GLU A 147 -8.79 13.93 4.03
CA GLU A 147 -8.34 13.48 2.70
C GLU A 147 -8.15 11.95 2.60
N GLY A 148 -7.72 11.30 3.68
CA GLY A 148 -7.48 9.87 3.75
C GLY A 148 -8.73 9.03 4.01
N LYS A 149 -9.91 9.64 4.17
CA LYS A 149 -11.13 8.94 4.59
C LYS A 149 -11.50 7.76 3.69
N ASP A 150 -11.39 7.95 2.37
CA ASP A 150 -11.76 6.91 1.39
C ASP A 150 -10.77 5.73 1.37
N VAL A 151 -9.58 5.91 1.95
CA VAL A 151 -8.50 4.92 2.04
C VAL A 151 -8.15 4.56 3.48
N THR A 152 -8.99 4.95 4.45
CA THR A 152 -8.83 4.55 5.86
C THR A 152 -9.53 3.22 6.07
N LEU A 153 -8.78 2.20 6.48
CA LEU A 153 -9.30 0.85 6.70
C LEU A 153 -10.35 0.87 7.82
N PRO A 154 -11.61 0.45 7.58
CA PRO A 154 -12.67 0.49 8.59
C PRO A 154 -12.46 -0.45 9.79
N THR A 155 -11.59 -1.45 9.61
CA THR A 155 -11.19 -2.42 10.63
C THR A 155 -9.86 -2.05 11.29
N LEU A 156 -9.29 -0.87 10.99
CA LEU A 156 -8.08 -0.38 11.65
C LEU A 156 -8.34 -0.17 13.14
N ASP A 157 -7.74 -1.02 13.96
CA ASP A 157 -7.68 -0.83 15.40
C ASP A 157 -6.33 -0.24 15.78
N LEU A 158 -6.35 0.99 16.31
CA LEU A 158 -5.12 1.66 16.72
C LEU A 158 -4.55 1.07 18.02
N ASP A 159 -5.32 0.28 18.76
CA ASP A 159 -4.86 -0.34 20.00
C ASP A 159 -4.10 -1.66 19.74
N ASP A 160 -4.14 -2.18 18.51
CA ASP A 160 -3.31 -3.31 18.06
C ASP A 160 -1.84 -2.91 17.80
N PHE A 161 -1.53 -1.61 17.78
CA PHE A 161 -0.18 -1.12 17.48
C PHE A 161 0.73 -1.13 18.71
N ILE A 162 1.93 -1.67 18.53
CA ILE A 162 3.00 -1.58 19.53
C ILE A 162 3.64 -0.21 19.48
N GLY A 163 3.80 0.43 20.63
CA GLY A 163 4.61 1.64 20.78
C GLY A 163 3.90 2.96 20.47
N LYS A 164 2.57 2.97 20.32
CA LYS A 164 1.74 4.17 20.10
C LYS A 164 2.05 5.34 21.04
N GLN A 165 2.45 5.09 22.29
CA GLN A 165 2.78 6.16 23.24
C GLN A 165 4.07 6.95 22.88
N PHE A 166 4.94 6.39 22.05
CA PHE A 166 6.23 7.00 21.70
C PHE A 166 6.50 7.10 20.19
N THR A 167 5.74 6.42 19.33
CA THR A 167 5.91 6.42 17.87
C THR A 167 4.84 7.17 17.09
N THR A 168 3.80 7.72 17.74
CA THR A 168 2.68 8.42 17.06
C THR A 168 2.31 9.74 17.71
#